data_AF-A0A5C8M9J7-F1
#
_entry.id   AF-A0A5C8M9J7-F1
#
_cell.length_a   1.000
_cell.length_b   1.000
_cell.length_c   1.000
_cell.angle_alpha   90.00
_cell.angle_beta   90.00
_cell.angle_gamma   90.00
#
_symmetry.space_group_name_H-M   'P 1'
#
loop_
_entity.id
_entity.type
_entity.pdbx_description
1 polymer ?
#
loop_
_entity_poly.entity_id
_entity_poly.type
_entity_poly.pdbx_seq_one_letter_code
_entity_poly.pdbx_strand_id
1 'polypeptide(L)'
;MITSSNAFKIYGGVGAIASGIFLFLGHLLLFFSENDLVTELGKSLVLFAHLILVFAFIGLYEEQAGRNGILGTSGMLLGVVGTIFVTAIVYVELLFRR
;
A
#
# COMPACT_ATOMS: atom_id res chain seq x y z
N MET A 1 2.22 23.93 16.49
CA MET A 1 1.51 23.34 15.33
C MET A 1 2.43 22.78 14.23
N ILE A 2 3.76 22.96 14.31
CA ILE A 2 4.74 22.46 13.30
C ILE A 2 5.12 20.98 13.53
N THR A 3 5.00 20.48 14.76
CA THR A 3 5.42 19.12 15.14
C THR A 3 4.49 18.02 14.62
N SER A 4 3.17 18.26 14.54
CA SER A 4 2.23 17.25 14.03
C SER A 4 2.41 17.00 12.53
N SER A 5 2.65 18.05 11.75
CA SER A 5 2.87 17.96 10.30
C SER A 5 4.13 17.15 9.96
N ASN A 6 5.23 17.37 10.69
CA ASN A 6 6.48 16.65 10.45
C ASN A 6 6.38 15.18 10.86
N ALA A 7 5.71 14.89 11.98
CA ALA A 7 5.47 13.51 12.41
C ALA A 7 4.63 12.75 11.36
N PHE A 8 3.54 13.37 10.89
CA PHE A 8 2.66 12.77 9.88
C PHE A 8 3.40 12.43 8.58
N LYS A 9 4.29 13.33 8.14
CA LYS A 9 5.18 13.10 7.00
C LYS A 9 6.16 11.95 7.21
N ILE A 10 6.79 11.86 8.39
CA ILE A 10 7.71 10.78 8.72
C ILE A 10 6.99 9.43 8.71
N TYR A 11 5.81 9.34 9.35
CA TYR A 11 5.00 8.11 9.34
C TYR A 11 4.56 7.75 7.92
N GLY A 12 4.21 8.73 7.09
CA GLY A 12 3.93 8.52 5.67
C GLY A 12 5.10 7.92 4.90
N GLY A 13 6.30 8.48 5.10
CA GLY A 13 7.53 7.96 4.48
C GLY A 13 7.89 6.56 4.94
N VAL A 14 7.81 6.28 6.24
CA VAL A 14 8.02 4.93 6.80
C VAL A 14 6.98 3.96 6.25
N GLY A 15 5.71 4.37 6.16
CA GLY A 15 4.64 3.57 5.55
C GLY A 15 4.93 3.24 4.10
N ALA A 16 5.39 4.21 3.30
CA ALA A 16 5.75 3.97 1.90
C ALA A 16 6.88 2.93 1.77
N ILE A 17 7.91 3.02 2.60
CA ILE A 17 9.02 2.06 2.62
C ILE A 17 8.52 0.66 3.03
N ALA A 18 7.78 0.58 4.14
CA ALA A 18 7.25 -0.69 4.63
C ALA A 18 6.32 -1.35 3.60
N SER A 19 5.45 -0.57 2.96
CA SER A 19 4.60 -1.06 1.88
C SER A 19 5.43 -1.55 0.68
N GLY A 20 6.48 -0.84 0.28
CA GLY A 20 7.37 -1.29 -0.79
C GLY A 20 8.01 -2.64 -0.50
N ILE A 21 8.49 -2.83 0.74
CA ILE A 21 9.08 -4.10 1.19
C ILE A 21 8.05 -5.23 1.13
N PHE A 22 6.84 -5.01 1.65
CA PHE A 22 5.79 -6.03 1.62
C PHE A 22 5.29 -6.34 0.21
N LEU A 23 5.18 -5.35 -0.68
CA LEU A 23 4.87 -5.59 -2.09
C LEU A 23 5.94 -6.45 -2.75
N PHE A 24 7.21 -6.11 -2.54
CA PHE A 24 8.33 -6.84 -3.11
C PHE A 24 8.36 -8.29 -2.63
N LEU A 25 8.31 -8.51 -1.32
CA LEU A 25 8.33 -9.84 -0.73
C LEU A 25 7.06 -10.64 -1.09
N GLY A 26 5.89 -10.02 -1.03
CA GLY A 26 4.61 -10.65 -1.35
C GLY A 26 4.59 -11.15 -2.80
N HIS A 27 4.98 -10.31 -3.76
CA HIS A 27 5.05 -10.72 -5.16
C HIS A 27 6.16 -11.74 -5.43
N LEU A 28 7.29 -11.64 -4.73
CA LEU A 28 8.38 -12.62 -4.86
C LEU A 28 7.90 -14.01 -4.42
N LEU A 29 7.20 -14.11 -3.29
CA LEU A 29 6.59 -15.37 -2.85
C LEU A 29 5.56 -15.89 -3.84
N LEU A 30 4.68 -15.03 -4.35
CA LEU A 30 3.66 -15.42 -5.34
C LEU A 30 4.27 -15.88 -6.67
N PHE A 31 5.41 -15.34 -7.07
CA PHE A 31 6.07 -15.70 -8.32
C PHE A 31 6.74 -17.08 -8.27
N PHE A 32 7.30 -17.46 -7.11
CA PHE A 32 8.06 -18.71 -6.96
C PHE A 32 7.28 -19.84 -6.30
N SER A 33 6.04 -19.61 -5.86
CA SER A 33 5.30 -20.59 -5.07
C SER A 33 4.43 -21.51 -5.92
N GLU A 34 4.65 -22.82 -5.77
CA GLU A 34 3.69 -23.88 -6.14
C GLU A 34 2.91 -24.40 -4.93
N ASN A 35 3.20 -23.88 -3.72
CA ASN A 35 2.61 -24.31 -2.46
C ASN A 35 1.48 -23.37 -2.03
N ASP A 36 0.34 -23.94 -1.64
CA ASP A 36 -0.84 -23.14 -1.24
C ASP A 36 -0.58 -22.23 -0.03
N LEU A 37 0.17 -22.72 0.96
CA LEU A 37 0.47 -21.99 2.20
C LEU A 37 1.38 -20.79 1.95
N VAL A 38 2.40 -20.96 1.10
CA VAL A 38 3.29 -19.86 0.69
C VAL A 38 2.54 -18.85 -0.18
N THR A 39 1.60 -19.32 -1.00
CA THR A 39 0.71 -18.47 -1.80
C THR A 39 -0.19 -17.61 -0.91
N GLU A 40 -0.81 -18.17 0.11
CA GLU A 40 -1.62 -17.43 1.09
C GLU A 40 -0.79 -16.37 1.85
N LEU A 41 0.44 -16.72 2.24
CA LEU A 41 1.36 -15.77 2.87
C LEU A 41 1.72 -14.61 1.93
N GLY A 42 2.02 -14.92 0.66
CA GLY A 42 2.28 -13.92 -0.38
C GLY A 42 1.10 -12.96 -0.57
N LYS A 43 -0.12 -13.49 -0.68
CA LYS A 43 -1.36 -12.70 -0.75
C LYS A 43 -1.55 -11.84 0.49
N SER A 44 -1.31 -12.39 1.68
CA SER A 44 -1.42 -11.65 2.95
C SER A 44 -0.44 -10.48 3.00
N LEU A 45 0.80 -10.67 2.56
CA LEU A 45 1.80 -9.58 2.46
C LEU A 45 1.35 -8.49 1.49
N VAL A 46 0.84 -8.87 0.31
CA VAL A 46 0.28 -7.90 -0.66
C VAL A 46 -0.89 -7.12 -0.06
N LEU A 47 -1.77 -7.79 0.69
CA LEU A 47 -2.89 -7.16 1.37
C LEU A 47 -2.41 -6.11 2.39
N PHE A 48 -1.49 -6.50 3.29
CA PHE A 48 -0.93 -5.59 4.29
C PHE A 48 -0.19 -4.41 3.66
N ALA A 49 0.52 -4.64 2.55
CA ALA A 49 1.20 -3.57 1.85
C ALA A 49 0.22 -2.49 1.38
N HIS A 50 -0.86 -2.89 0.70
CA HIS A 50 -1.87 -1.96 0.21
C HIS A 50 -2.58 -1.22 1.36
N LEU A 51 -2.86 -1.88 2.48
CA LEU A 51 -3.40 -1.21 3.67
C LEU A 51 -2.45 -0.12 4.21
N ILE A 52 -1.15 -0.42 4.28
CA ILE A 52 -0.13 0.56 4.70
C ILE A 52 -0.01 1.70 3.68
N LEU A 53 -0.11 1.39 2.38
CA LEU A 53 -0.02 2.38 1.29
C LEU A 53 -1.09 3.47 1.43
N VAL A 54 -2.30 3.14 1.89
CA VAL A 54 -3.35 4.13 2.19
C VAL A 54 -2.86 5.16 3.20
N PHE A 55 -2.29 4.71 4.33
CA PHE A 55 -1.75 5.62 5.35
C PHE A 55 -0.54 6.40 4.85
N ALA A 56 0.28 5.78 3.99
CA ALA A 56 1.41 6.44 3.34
C ALA A 56 0.96 7.61 2.46
N PHE A 57 -0.12 7.44 1.68
CA PHE A 57 -0.67 8.51 0.84
C PHE A 57 -1.18 9.70 1.66
N ILE A 58 -1.87 9.44 2.78
CA ILE A 58 -2.31 10.54 3.67
C ILE A 58 -1.09 11.24 4.27
N GLY A 59 -0.08 10.47 4.72
CA GLY A 59 1.15 11.00 5.30
C GLY A 59 1.97 11.87 4.35
N LEU A 60 1.93 11.55 3.06
CA LEU A 60 2.71 12.22 2.01
C LEU A 60 1.87 13.19 1.16
N TYR A 61 0.64 13.53 1.59
CA TYR A 61 -0.28 14.39 0.85
C TYR A 61 0.36 15.72 0.42
N GLU A 62 1.00 16.43 1.34
CA GLU A 62 1.61 17.74 1.05
C GLU A 62 2.71 17.62 -0.02
N GLU A 63 3.52 16.57 0.03
CA GLU A 63 4.61 16.36 -0.94
C GLU A 63 4.09 15.89 -2.31
N GLN A 64 2.99 15.14 -2.33
CA GLN A 64 2.41 14.57 -3.54
C GLN A 64 1.40 15.54 -4.18
N ALA A 65 0.30 15.82 -3.49
CA ALA A 65 -0.81 16.64 -3.97
C ALA A 65 -0.58 18.14 -3.76
N GLY A 66 -0.04 18.53 -2.60
CA GLY A 66 0.20 19.94 -2.26
C GLY A 66 1.21 20.62 -3.19
N ARG A 67 2.35 19.95 -3.45
CA ARG A 67 3.44 20.51 -4.28
C ARG A 67 3.27 20.31 -5.79
N ASN A 68 2.59 19.25 -6.23
CA ASN A 68 2.44 18.94 -7.66
C ASN A 68 1.07 19.32 -8.25
N GLY A 69 0.23 20.01 -7.47
CA GLY A 69 -1.08 20.50 -7.91
C GLY A 69 -1.99 19.40 -8.43
N ILE A 70 -2.77 19.70 -9.48
CA ILE A 70 -3.81 18.81 -10.02
C ILE A 70 -3.28 17.43 -10.41
N LEU A 71 -2.09 17.35 -11.01
CA LEU A 71 -1.50 16.07 -11.41
C LEU A 71 -1.13 15.22 -10.20
N GLY A 72 -0.55 15.84 -9.17
CA GLY A 72 -0.24 15.18 -7.89
C GLY A 72 -1.49 14.67 -7.20
N THR A 73 -2.52 15.52 -7.09
CA THR A 73 -3.81 15.14 -6.50
C THR A 73 -4.47 13.99 -7.25
N SER A 74 -4.48 14.06 -8.59
CA SER A 74 -5.09 13.02 -9.43
C SER A 74 -4.34 11.69 -9.32
N GLY A 75 -3.01 11.72 -9.34
CA GLY A 75 -2.18 10.54 -9.15
C GLY A 75 -2.41 9.89 -7.79
N MET A 76 -2.52 10.69 -6.73
CA MET A 76 -2.78 10.19 -5.38
C MET A 76 -4.18 9.57 -5.28
N LEU A 77 -5.21 10.19 -5.87
CA LEU A 77 -6.56 9.64 -5.91
C LEU A 77 -6.62 8.32 -6.69
N LEU A 78 -6.01 8.27 -7.88
CA LEU A 78 -5.93 7.04 -8.67
C LEU A 78 -5.17 5.93 -7.93
N GLY A 79 -4.10 6.29 -7.22
CA GLY A 79 -3.35 5.38 -6.36
C GLY A 79 -4.21 4.79 -5.24
N VAL A 80 -4.97 5.62 -4.52
CA VAL A 80 -5.91 5.17 -3.47
C VAL A 80 -6.98 4.25 -4.06
N VAL A 81 -7.59 4.62 -5.19
CA VAL A 81 -8.60 3.81 -5.87
C VAL A 81 -8.04 2.44 -6.29
N GLY A 82 -6.86 2.42 -6.92
CA GLY A 82 -6.19 1.17 -7.27
C GLY A 82 -5.89 0.30 -6.05
N THR A 83 -5.46 0.94 -4.96
CA THR A 83 -5.18 0.25 -3.69
C THR A 83 -6.45 -0.41 -3.13
N ILE A 84 -7.58 0.29 -3.14
CA ILE A 84 -8.88 -0.27 -2.71
C ILE A 84 -9.25 -1.50 -3.55
N PHE A 85 -9.10 -1.42 -4.88
CA PHE A 85 -9.40 -2.55 -5.75
C PHE A 85 -8.51 -3.77 -5.46
N VAL A 86 -7.19 -3.57 -5.36
CA VAL A 86 -6.27 -4.68 -5.07
C VAL A 86 -6.53 -5.27 -3.68
N THR A 87 -6.74 -4.44 -2.65
CA THR A 87 -7.11 -4.88 -1.31
C THR A 87 -8.39 -5.72 -1.34
N ALA A 88 -9.43 -5.27 -2.05
CA ALA A 88 -10.69 -6.00 -2.15
C ALA A 88 -10.52 -7.35 -2.85
N ILE A 89 -9.81 -7.40 -3.98
CA ILE A 89 -9.54 -8.64 -4.73
C ILE A 89 -8.78 -9.64 -3.85
N VAL A 90 -7.66 -9.22 -3.27
CA VAL A 90 -6.81 -10.09 -2.45
C VAL A 90 -7.54 -10.56 -1.20
N TYR A 91 -8.35 -9.69 -0.58
CA TYR A 91 -9.18 -10.07 0.56
C TYR A 91 -10.22 -11.14 0.19
N VAL A 92 -10.93 -10.97 -0.92
CA VAL A 92 -11.88 -11.96 -1.44
C VAL A 92 -11.18 -13.27 -1.75
N GLU A 93 -10.01 -13.24 -2.39
CA GLU A 93 -9.23 -14.44 -2.68
C GLU A 93 -8.79 -15.19 -1.42
N LEU A 94 -8.44 -14.49 -0.33
CA LEU A 94 -8.08 -15.13 0.94
C LEU A 94 -9.30 -15.68 1.69
N LEU A 95 -10.46 -15.04 1.55
CA LEU A 95 -11.68 -15.40 2.27
C LEU A 95 -12.44 -16.56 1.60
N PHE A 96 -12.57 -16.53 0.28
CA PHE A 96 -13.43 -17.45 -0.48
C PHE A 96 -12.70 -18.65 -1.09
N ARG A 97 -11.37 -18.70 -1.02
CA ARG A 97 -10.55 -19.80 -1.56
C ARG A 97 -10.08 -20.79 -0.48
N ARG A 98 -10.71 -20.76 0.70
CA ARG A 98 -10.57 -21.79 1.76
C ARG A 98 -11.44 -23.01 1.48
#